data_AF-A0A7T5UHR2-F1
#
_entry.id   AF-A0A7T5UHR2-F1
#
_cell.length_a   1.000
_cell.length_b   1.000
_cell.length_c   1.000
_cell.angle_alpha   90.00
_cell.angle_beta   90.00
_cell.angle_gamma   90.00
#
_symmetry.space_group_name_H-M   'P 1'
#
loop_
_entity.id
_entity.type
_entity.pdbx_description
1 polymer ?
#
loop_
_entity_poly.entity_id
_entity_poly.type
_entity_poly.pdbx_seq_one_letter_code
_entity_poly.pdbx_strand_id
1 'polypeptide(L)'
;MSDQKASNTLHENAIGWFLLGLVAVALIWLFWYFNEFEVKNVIRWIRWGQMYVISFFVSDDYGIVWNTVIDGEAKKLFLNYNDALDQIPLIEKGALNNETMAMIGTLAMKPLQFIFIGVIAVIGLWGLLKGPGTEFRRKLNLDGLIGVQSKVFPYITPFVKFNPTQMPVRPPGSPVPSVLPLFSEALGPEEWIAFNSIPIPDGKLDEHAAYIAFARELGPRWQGWQKLAPYKQVLLAAFCLKSARKRKDSDELLGRLSVCWQGTNGLILGVDKTLVADARRTLRSDVARKMLSQCNMHAFETTAMLRALQVARQEGGVLAPAQFVWLRGHDRSLWYPLNNLGRQAFHMEAMAAMCHFKAEKMTQRPIPKPKVGDAVKSIADYMKSSRARPIPQLDYKAGKAHAAKAQGVKKPAGGIKKPAGGVKKPASGIKKPA
;
A
#
# COMPACT_ATOMS: atom_id res chain seq x y z
N MET A 1 -34.68 46.14 23.62
CA MET A 1 -34.49 46.55 22.21
C MET A 1 -33.43 45.60 21.65
N SER A 2 -33.65 44.70 20.71
CA SER A 2 -34.77 44.43 19.82
C SER A 2 -34.56 43.02 19.28
N ASP A 3 -35.31 42.05 19.80
CA ASP A 3 -35.55 40.78 19.10
C ASP A 3 -36.60 41.06 18.03
N GLN A 4 -36.15 41.36 16.81
CA GLN A 4 -37.03 41.50 15.65
C GLN A 4 -36.80 40.35 14.67
N LYS A 5 -37.64 39.33 14.83
CA LYS A 5 -38.27 38.52 13.78
C LYS A 5 -37.45 38.31 12.49
N ALA A 6 -36.72 37.19 12.44
CA ALA A 6 -36.38 36.50 11.20
C ALA A 6 -37.63 35.80 10.61
N SER A 7 -38.66 36.55 10.25
CA SER A 7 -39.86 36.03 9.58
C SER A 7 -39.97 36.61 8.16
N ASN A 8 -39.96 35.72 7.16
CA ASN A 8 -40.38 35.92 5.76
C ASN A 8 -39.37 36.39 4.71
N THR A 9 -38.06 36.20 4.90
CA THR A 9 -37.07 36.50 3.85
C THR A 9 -37.20 35.63 2.59
N LEU A 10 -37.74 34.41 2.69
CA LEU A 10 -37.82 33.48 1.56
C LEU A 10 -38.99 33.81 0.60
N HIS A 11 -40.14 34.24 1.14
CA HIS A 11 -41.28 34.67 0.33
C HIS A 11 -41.07 36.04 -0.31
N GLU A 12 -40.48 37.00 0.41
CA GLU A 12 -40.16 38.32 -0.15
C GLU A 12 -39.08 38.24 -1.23
N ASN A 13 -38.05 37.40 -1.04
CA ASN A 13 -37.06 37.14 -2.09
C ASN A 13 -37.69 36.44 -3.31
N ALA A 14 -38.60 35.48 -3.10
CA ALA A 14 -39.30 34.80 -4.20
C ALA A 14 -40.16 35.77 -5.02
N ILE A 15 -40.85 36.71 -4.38
CA ILE A 15 -41.62 37.76 -5.05
C ILE A 15 -40.68 38.72 -5.82
N GLY A 16 -39.54 39.07 -5.23
CA GLY A 16 -38.51 39.88 -5.89
C GLY A 16 -37.94 39.22 -7.15
N TRP A 17 -37.59 37.93 -7.08
CA TRP A 17 -37.14 37.16 -8.24
C TRP A 17 -38.23 36.98 -9.30
N PHE A 18 -39.48 36.81 -8.88
CA PHE A 18 -40.61 36.71 -9.80
C PHE A 18 -40.84 38.03 -10.56
N LEU A 19 -40.84 39.17 -9.86
CA LEU A 19 -40.95 40.50 -10.46
C LEU A 19 -39.77 40.79 -11.40
N LEU A 20 -38.54 40.47 -10.99
CA LEU A 20 -37.35 40.62 -11.83
C LEU A 20 -37.42 39.72 -13.07
N GLY A 21 -37.97 38.51 -12.93
CA GLY A 21 -38.27 37.61 -14.05
C GLY A 21 -39.29 38.20 -15.02
N LEU A 22 -40.38 38.79 -14.52
CA LEU A 22 -41.38 39.47 -15.36
C LEU A 22 -40.78 40.66 -16.11
N VAL A 23 -39.97 41.48 -15.44
CA VAL A 23 -39.26 42.60 -16.07
C VAL A 23 -38.29 42.09 -17.14
N ALA A 24 -37.54 41.02 -16.86
CA ALA A 24 -36.64 40.42 -17.84
C ALA A 24 -37.40 39.89 -19.07
N VAL A 25 -38.52 39.21 -18.87
CA VAL A 25 -39.38 38.74 -19.98
C VAL A 25 -39.92 39.91 -20.80
N ALA A 26 -40.38 40.99 -20.15
CA ALA A 26 -40.85 42.18 -20.84
C ALA A 26 -39.74 42.86 -21.66
N LEU A 27 -38.53 42.96 -21.10
CA LEU A 27 -37.37 43.49 -21.82
C LEU A 27 -36.93 42.61 -22.99
N ILE A 28 -36.95 41.28 -22.83
CA ILE A 28 -36.66 40.33 -23.92
C ILE A 28 -37.71 40.44 -25.02
N TRP A 29 -38.99 40.55 -24.65
CA TRP A 29 -40.08 40.73 -25.60
C TRP A 29 -39.97 42.04 -26.37
N LEU A 30 -39.69 43.16 -25.69
CA LEU A 30 -39.43 44.46 -26.33
C LEU A 30 -38.22 44.38 -27.27
N PHE A 31 -37.13 43.75 -26.82
CA PHE A 31 -35.95 43.55 -27.65
C PHE A 31 -36.27 42.76 -28.92
N TRP A 32 -37.02 41.66 -28.80
CA TRP A 32 -37.48 40.87 -29.96
C TRP A 32 -38.38 41.69 -30.88
N TYR A 33 -39.37 42.39 -30.32
CA TYR A 33 -40.32 43.19 -31.10
C TYR A 33 -39.62 44.24 -31.99
N PHE A 34 -38.58 44.90 -31.48
CA PHE A 34 -37.85 45.91 -32.24
C PHE A 34 -36.69 45.37 -33.10
N ASN A 35 -36.10 44.23 -32.74
CA ASN A 35 -34.86 43.74 -33.37
C ASN A 35 -34.97 42.35 -33.99
N GLU A 36 -36.17 41.78 -34.18
CA GLU A 36 -36.32 40.40 -34.65
C GLU A 36 -35.58 40.11 -35.96
N PHE A 37 -35.57 41.05 -36.91
CA PHE A 37 -34.89 40.87 -38.19
C PHE A 37 -33.37 40.90 -38.05
N GLU A 38 -32.83 41.74 -37.16
CA GLU A 38 -31.39 41.75 -36.87
C GLU A 38 -30.95 40.49 -36.12
N VAL A 39 -31.75 40.02 -35.17
CA VAL A 39 -31.50 38.75 -34.47
C VAL A 39 -31.54 37.57 -35.44
N LYS A 40 -32.57 37.48 -36.29
CA LYS A 40 -32.69 36.43 -37.32
C LYS A 40 -31.53 36.49 -38.32
N ASN A 41 -31.08 37.70 -38.70
CA ASN A 41 -29.93 37.89 -39.58
C ASN A 41 -28.61 37.41 -38.94
N VAL A 42 -28.39 37.67 -37.64
CA VAL A 42 -27.23 37.12 -36.91
C VAL A 42 -27.30 35.59 -36.87
N ILE A 43 -28.46 35.01 -36.54
CA ILE A 43 -28.65 33.55 -36.52
C ILE A 43 -28.41 32.95 -37.91
N ARG A 44 -28.87 33.60 -38.98
CA ARG A 44 -28.61 33.19 -40.37
C ARG A 44 -27.11 33.03 -40.62
N TRP A 45 -26.29 34.02 -40.26
CA TRP A 45 -24.85 33.94 -40.47
C TRP A 45 -24.18 32.84 -39.65
N ILE A 46 -24.66 32.60 -38.43
CA ILE A 46 -24.20 31.46 -37.62
C ILE A 46 -24.53 30.13 -38.31
N ARG A 47 -25.77 29.97 -38.81
CA ARG A 47 -26.20 28.75 -39.51
C ARG A 47 -25.51 28.58 -40.85
N TRP A 48 -25.32 29.66 -41.59
CA TRP A 48 -24.57 29.67 -42.84
C TRP A 48 -23.11 29.29 -42.62
N GLY A 49 -22.45 29.85 -41.58
CA GLY A 49 -21.10 29.45 -41.21
C GLY A 49 -21.00 27.97 -40.81
N GLN A 50 -22.00 27.44 -40.11
CA GLN A 50 -22.09 25.99 -39.86
C GLN A 50 -22.22 25.21 -41.16
N MET A 51 -23.08 25.66 -42.08
CA MET A 51 -23.27 25.00 -43.37
C MET A 51 -22.00 25.00 -44.22
N TYR A 52 -21.28 26.11 -44.22
CA TYR A 52 -20.00 26.26 -44.93
C TYR A 52 -18.94 25.28 -44.41
N VAL A 53 -18.88 25.04 -43.10
CA VAL A 53 -17.94 24.05 -42.55
C VAL A 53 -18.36 22.62 -42.90
N ILE A 54 -19.67 22.36 -42.97
CA ILE A 54 -20.21 21.03 -43.26
C ILE A 54 -20.13 20.69 -44.75
N SER A 55 -20.16 21.69 -45.64
CA SER A 55 -20.08 21.44 -47.10
C SER A 55 -18.82 20.68 -47.50
N PHE A 56 -17.71 20.83 -46.75
CA PHE A 56 -16.50 20.02 -46.95
C PHE A 56 -16.68 18.51 -46.72
N PHE A 57 -17.75 18.10 -46.04
CA PHE A 57 -18.03 16.72 -45.64
C PHE A 57 -19.29 16.13 -46.29
N VAL A 58 -19.94 16.91 -47.16
CA VAL A 58 -21.21 16.56 -47.79
C VAL A 58 -20.99 16.57 -49.30
N SER A 59 -21.56 15.60 -50.02
CA SER A 59 -21.42 15.51 -51.48
C SER A 59 -22.17 16.64 -52.19
N ASP A 60 -21.72 17.01 -53.39
CA ASP A 60 -22.33 18.09 -54.16
C ASP A 60 -23.82 17.86 -54.51
N ASP A 61 -24.22 16.59 -54.64
CA ASP A 61 -25.61 16.20 -54.91
C ASP A 61 -26.47 16.06 -53.64
N TYR A 62 -25.92 16.37 -52.46
CA TYR A 62 -26.69 16.23 -51.22
C TYR A 62 -27.79 17.29 -51.18
N GLY A 63 -29.02 16.82 -50.98
CA GLY A 63 -30.14 17.69 -50.79
C GLY A 63 -31.09 17.19 -49.72
N ILE A 64 -31.88 18.13 -49.20
CA ILE A 64 -32.80 17.90 -48.10
C ILE A 64 -34.21 18.15 -48.62
N VAL A 65 -35.12 17.21 -48.32
CA VAL A 65 -36.53 17.37 -48.63
C VAL A 65 -37.16 18.32 -47.61
N TRP A 66 -37.57 19.50 -48.09
CA TRP A 66 -38.29 20.51 -47.32
C TRP A 66 -39.79 20.43 -47.62
N ASN A 67 -40.60 20.32 -46.57
CA ASN A 67 -42.05 20.33 -46.70
C ASN A 67 -42.54 21.76 -46.43
N THR A 68 -43.17 22.39 -47.42
CA THR A 68 -43.76 23.73 -47.32
C THR A 68 -45.22 23.68 -47.80
N VAL A 69 -46.01 24.68 -47.43
CA VAL A 69 -47.39 24.86 -47.91
C VAL A 69 -47.39 26.05 -48.86
N ILE A 70 -47.65 25.79 -50.13
CA ILE A 70 -47.75 26.83 -51.17
C ILE A 70 -49.16 26.75 -51.73
N ASP A 71 -49.89 27.86 -51.70
CA ASP A 71 -51.29 27.96 -52.18
C ASP A 71 -52.27 27.01 -51.47
N GLY A 72 -52.01 26.69 -50.19
CA GLY A 72 -52.87 25.79 -49.39
C GLY A 72 -52.62 24.30 -49.60
N GLU A 73 -51.71 23.91 -50.50
CA GLU A 73 -51.31 22.53 -50.74
C GLU A 73 -49.92 22.23 -50.19
N ALA A 74 -49.75 21.05 -49.57
CA ALA A 74 -48.47 20.60 -49.07
C ALA A 74 -47.55 20.17 -50.24
N LYS A 75 -46.46 20.91 -50.46
CA LYS A 75 -45.45 20.61 -51.47
C LYS A 75 -44.15 20.15 -50.81
N LYS A 76 -43.50 19.18 -51.45
CA LYS A 76 -42.16 18.70 -51.07
C LYS A 76 -41.16 19.26 -52.06
N LEU A 77 -40.28 20.12 -51.58
CA LEU A 77 -39.20 20.70 -52.36
C LEU A 77 -37.90 19.96 -52.05
N PHE A 78 -37.12 19.63 -53.08
CA PHE A 78 -35.77 19.15 -52.90
C PHE A 78 -34.82 20.35 -52.93
N LEU A 79 -34.17 20.64 -51.80
CA LEU A 79 -33.21 21.72 -51.69
C LEU A 79 -31.80 21.15 -51.77
N ASN A 80 -31.07 21.45 -52.84
CA ASN A 80 -29.65 21.15 -52.91
C ASN A 80 -28.89 22.00 -51.87
N TYR A 81 -27.95 21.37 -51.17
CA TYR A 81 -27.24 21.98 -50.05
C TYR A 81 -26.26 23.09 -50.46
N ASN A 82 -25.52 22.86 -51.55
CA ASN A 82 -24.55 23.82 -52.08
C ASN A 82 -25.27 25.00 -52.73
N ASP A 83 -26.34 24.74 -53.50
CA ASP A 83 -27.17 25.81 -54.06
C ASP A 83 -27.76 26.69 -52.96
N ALA A 84 -28.21 26.08 -51.85
CA ALA A 84 -28.72 26.83 -50.70
C ALA A 84 -27.61 27.63 -49.99
N LEU A 85 -26.38 27.11 -49.91
CA LEU A 85 -25.23 27.80 -49.33
C LEU A 85 -24.93 29.12 -50.07
N ASP A 86 -25.07 29.13 -51.39
CA ASP A 86 -24.85 30.30 -52.24
C ASP A 86 -26.03 31.29 -52.19
N GLN A 87 -27.25 30.79 -52.03
CA GLN A 87 -28.47 31.62 -52.02
C GLN A 87 -28.74 32.29 -50.67
N ILE A 88 -28.41 31.65 -49.54
CA ILE A 88 -28.72 32.17 -48.19
C ILE A 88 -28.13 33.56 -47.90
N PRO A 89 -26.89 33.90 -48.29
CA PRO A 89 -26.33 35.24 -48.14
C PRO A 89 -27.10 36.32 -48.89
N LEU A 90 -27.72 35.97 -50.02
CA LEU A 90 -28.43 36.89 -50.92
C LEU A 90 -29.85 37.23 -50.45
N ILE A 91 -30.39 36.49 -49.47
CA ILE A 91 -31.72 36.75 -48.92
C ILE A 91 -31.75 38.12 -48.23
N GLU A 92 -32.70 38.97 -48.60
CA GLU A 92 -32.87 40.27 -47.95
C GLU A 92 -33.29 40.10 -46.48
N LYS A 93 -32.81 41.01 -45.60
CA LYS A 93 -33.09 40.93 -44.15
C LYS A 93 -34.59 40.86 -43.84
N GLY A 94 -35.42 41.60 -44.58
CA GLY A 94 -36.88 41.61 -44.40
C GLY A 94 -37.59 40.32 -44.80
N ALA A 95 -36.94 39.47 -45.61
CA ALA A 95 -37.47 38.17 -46.04
C ALA A 95 -37.14 37.02 -45.08
N LEU A 96 -36.45 37.30 -43.97
CA LEU A 96 -36.18 36.34 -42.89
C LEU A 96 -37.43 36.15 -42.01
N ASN A 97 -38.48 35.58 -42.60
CA ASN A 97 -39.66 35.14 -41.87
C ASN A 97 -39.38 33.80 -41.15
N ASN A 98 -40.35 33.33 -40.37
CA ASN A 98 -40.20 32.10 -39.59
C ASN A 98 -39.97 30.85 -40.47
N GLU A 99 -40.53 30.83 -41.68
CA GLU A 99 -40.39 29.71 -42.62
C GLU A 99 -38.97 29.67 -43.21
N THR A 100 -38.46 30.79 -43.70
CA THR A 100 -37.08 30.91 -44.20
C THR A 100 -36.07 30.53 -43.11
N MET A 101 -36.30 30.97 -41.87
CA MET A 101 -35.43 30.61 -40.74
C MET A 101 -35.50 29.11 -40.40
N ALA A 102 -36.69 28.50 -40.47
CA ALA A 102 -36.87 27.07 -40.26
C ALA A 102 -36.20 26.24 -41.36
N MET A 103 -36.26 26.70 -42.61
CA MET A 103 -35.56 26.11 -43.75
C MET A 103 -34.04 26.14 -43.54
N ILE A 104 -33.48 27.33 -43.27
CA ILE A 104 -32.03 27.50 -43.00
C ILE A 104 -31.58 26.63 -41.82
N GLY A 105 -32.37 26.59 -40.75
CA GLY A 105 -32.08 25.74 -39.59
C GLY A 105 -32.09 24.25 -39.93
N THR A 106 -33.02 23.81 -40.77
CA THR A 106 -33.13 22.41 -41.20
C THR A 106 -31.95 22.03 -42.10
N LEU A 107 -31.59 22.89 -43.05
CA LEU A 107 -30.40 22.71 -43.89
C LEU A 107 -29.13 22.57 -43.05
N ALA A 108 -28.92 23.47 -42.09
CA ALA A 108 -27.74 23.43 -41.23
C ALA A 108 -27.69 22.18 -40.32
N MET A 109 -28.81 21.76 -39.74
CA MET A 109 -28.84 20.74 -38.68
C MET A 109 -28.97 19.30 -39.19
N LYS A 110 -29.59 19.07 -40.36
CA LYS A 110 -29.83 17.71 -40.88
C LYS A 110 -28.54 16.91 -41.13
N PRO A 111 -27.47 17.47 -41.73
CA PRO A 111 -26.21 16.74 -41.85
C PRO A 111 -25.58 16.42 -40.49
N LEU A 112 -25.68 17.34 -39.53
CA LEU A 112 -25.14 17.17 -38.18
C LEU A 112 -25.89 16.11 -37.36
N GLN A 113 -27.10 15.73 -37.75
CA GLN A 113 -27.91 14.75 -37.04
C GLN A 113 -27.14 13.45 -36.80
N PHE A 114 -26.46 12.92 -37.82
CA PHE A 114 -25.69 11.68 -37.69
C PHE A 114 -24.46 11.83 -36.79
N ILE A 115 -23.82 13.00 -36.82
CA ILE A 115 -22.70 13.32 -35.93
C ILE A 115 -23.17 13.34 -34.48
N PHE A 116 -24.29 14.02 -34.19
CA PHE A 116 -24.85 14.06 -32.83
C PHE A 116 -25.32 12.69 -32.36
N ILE A 117 -25.94 11.88 -33.23
CA ILE A 117 -26.30 10.49 -32.90
C ILE A 117 -25.03 9.70 -32.54
N GLY A 118 -23.95 9.82 -33.32
CA GLY A 118 -22.68 9.18 -33.03
C GLY A 118 -22.09 9.61 -31.68
N VAL A 119 -22.07 10.92 -31.40
CA VAL A 119 -21.58 11.46 -30.13
C VAL A 119 -22.42 10.95 -28.95
N ILE A 120 -23.75 10.99 -29.05
CA ILE A 120 -24.66 10.50 -28.00
C ILE A 120 -24.48 9.00 -27.80
N ALA A 121 -24.32 8.22 -28.87
CA ALA A 121 -24.09 6.78 -28.78
C ALA A 121 -22.75 6.46 -28.09
N VAL A 122 -21.68 7.21 -28.41
CA VAL A 122 -20.37 7.07 -27.75
C VAL A 122 -20.46 7.43 -26.27
N ILE A 123 -21.14 8.53 -25.93
CA ILE A 123 -21.36 8.92 -24.53
C ILE A 123 -22.19 7.87 -23.79
N GLY A 124 -23.22 7.32 -24.43
CA GLY A 124 -24.05 6.24 -23.88
C GLY A 124 -23.24 4.96 -23.63
N LEU A 125 -22.44 4.54 -24.61
CA LEU A 125 -21.56 3.38 -24.48
C LEU A 125 -20.51 3.59 -23.38
N TRP A 126 -19.93 4.79 -23.30
CA TRP A 126 -19.00 5.14 -22.24
C TRP A 126 -19.69 5.12 -20.87
N GLY A 127 -20.91 5.65 -20.75
CA GLY A 127 -21.70 5.58 -19.52
C GLY A 127 -22.03 4.14 -19.10
N LEU A 128 -22.33 3.26 -20.06
CA LEU A 128 -22.60 1.84 -19.77
C LEU A 128 -21.37 1.06 -19.30
N LEU A 129 -20.18 1.38 -19.85
CA LEU A 129 -18.95 0.63 -19.55
C LEU A 129 -18.12 1.25 -18.42
N LYS A 130 -18.12 2.58 -18.32
CA LYS A 130 -17.26 3.38 -17.43
C LYS A 130 -18.03 4.41 -16.59
N GLY A 131 -19.36 4.36 -16.59
CA GLY A 131 -20.18 5.29 -15.83
C GLY A 131 -20.14 5.04 -14.31
N PRO A 132 -20.68 5.99 -13.52
CA PRO A 132 -20.80 5.84 -12.07
C PRO A 132 -21.57 4.57 -11.70
N GLY A 133 -20.98 3.68 -10.90
CA GLY A 133 -21.59 2.40 -10.51
C GLY A 133 -21.22 1.19 -11.41
N THR A 134 -20.40 1.39 -12.44
CA THR A 134 -19.73 0.28 -13.16
C THR A 134 -18.39 -0.10 -12.51
N GLU A 135 -17.84 0.78 -11.68
CA GLU A 135 -16.66 0.51 -10.87
C GLU A 135 -16.99 -0.49 -9.75
N PHE A 136 -16.03 -1.36 -9.41
CA PHE A 136 -16.11 -2.36 -8.32
C PHE A 136 -17.02 -3.60 -8.52
N ARG A 137 -17.39 -3.99 -9.74
CA ARG A 137 -18.15 -5.25 -10.01
C ARG A 137 -17.32 -6.54 -10.04
N ARG A 138 -16.02 -6.48 -9.74
CA ARG A 138 -15.12 -7.65 -9.83
C ARG A 138 -15.33 -8.55 -8.61
N LYS A 139 -15.68 -9.82 -8.84
CA LYS A 139 -15.60 -10.85 -7.81
C LYS A 139 -14.13 -11.18 -7.55
N LEU A 140 -13.65 -10.84 -6.36
CA LEU A 140 -12.29 -11.15 -5.93
C LEU A 140 -12.32 -12.28 -4.90
N ASN A 141 -11.42 -13.24 -5.05
CA ASN A 141 -11.05 -14.15 -3.96
C ASN A 141 -9.99 -13.47 -3.07
N LEU A 142 -9.56 -14.14 -1.99
CA LEU A 142 -8.58 -13.58 -1.05
C LEU A 142 -7.29 -13.13 -1.76
N ASP A 143 -6.74 -13.96 -2.65
CA ASP A 143 -5.51 -13.65 -3.39
C ASP A 143 -5.69 -12.45 -4.33
N GLY A 144 -6.83 -12.37 -5.02
CA GLY A 144 -7.20 -11.24 -5.86
C GLY A 144 -7.34 -9.94 -5.05
N LEU A 145 -7.91 -10.02 -3.85
CA LEU A 145 -8.04 -8.86 -2.95
C LEU A 145 -6.67 -8.39 -2.44
N ILE A 146 -5.80 -9.30 -2.02
CA ILE A 146 -4.42 -8.98 -1.62
C ILE A 146 -3.67 -8.34 -2.81
N GLY A 147 -3.84 -8.88 -4.01
CA GLY A 147 -3.25 -8.34 -5.24
C GLY A 147 -3.68 -6.90 -5.51
N VAL A 148 -4.97 -6.59 -5.41
CA VAL A 148 -5.48 -5.20 -5.60
C VAL A 148 -5.00 -4.28 -4.50
N GLN A 149 -5.10 -4.71 -3.23
CA GLN A 149 -4.73 -3.90 -2.07
C GLN A 149 -3.22 -3.66 -1.96
N SER A 150 -2.38 -4.57 -2.47
CA SER A 150 -0.92 -4.41 -2.46
C SER A 150 -0.43 -3.17 -3.21
N LYS A 151 -1.21 -2.66 -4.17
CA LYS A 151 -0.91 -1.41 -4.90
C LYS A 151 -1.01 -0.18 -4.01
N VAL A 152 -1.93 -0.20 -3.03
CA VAL A 152 -2.14 0.88 -2.05
C VAL A 152 -1.31 0.66 -0.80
N PHE A 153 -1.11 -0.61 -0.42
CA PHE A 153 -0.42 -1.04 0.78
C PHE A 153 0.76 -1.96 0.43
N PRO A 154 1.91 -1.43 -0.02
CA PRO A 154 2.98 -2.27 -0.55
C PRO A 154 3.58 -3.26 0.45
N TYR A 155 3.36 -3.07 1.75
CA TYR A 155 3.81 -3.98 2.81
C TYR A 155 3.13 -5.35 2.79
N ILE A 156 1.98 -5.53 2.10
CA ILE A 156 1.36 -6.85 1.90
C ILE A 156 1.80 -7.55 0.60
N THR A 157 2.60 -6.88 -0.26
CA THR A 157 3.15 -7.46 -1.50
C THR A 157 3.83 -8.82 -1.31
N PRO A 158 4.60 -9.06 -0.23
CA PRO A 158 5.13 -10.39 0.08
C PRO A 158 4.12 -11.52 -0.05
N PHE A 159 2.86 -11.28 0.34
CA PHE A 159 1.82 -12.30 0.37
C PHE A 159 1.03 -12.47 -0.93
N VAL A 160 1.29 -11.65 -1.95
CA VAL A 160 0.70 -11.84 -3.28
C VAL A 160 1.25 -13.11 -3.93
N LYS A 161 2.54 -13.40 -3.71
CA LYS A 161 3.22 -14.59 -4.28
C LYS A 161 3.52 -15.68 -3.25
N PHE A 162 3.49 -15.36 -1.97
CA PHE A 162 3.77 -16.30 -0.89
C PHE A 162 2.54 -16.46 0.00
N ASN A 163 1.97 -17.66 0.03
CA ASN A 163 0.86 -17.96 0.91
C ASN A 163 1.33 -18.76 2.15
N PRO A 164 1.30 -18.17 3.36
CA PRO A 164 1.71 -18.86 4.58
C PRO A 164 0.83 -20.07 4.93
N THR A 165 -0.41 -20.15 4.45
CA THR A 165 -1.31 -21.28 4.80
C THR A 165 -0.91 -22.59 4.12
N GLN A 166 -0.10 -22.51 3.07
CA GLN A 166 0.45 -23.68 2.36
C GLN A 166 1.72 -24.21 3.05
N MET A 167 2.23 -23.53 4.07
CA MET A 167 3.38 -23.99 4.85
C MET A 167 2.94 -25.09 5.82
N PRO A 168 3.83 -26.04 6.15
CA PRO A 168 3.51 -27.12 7.08
C PRO A 168 3.15 -26.54 8.44
N VAL A 169 1.93 -26.83 8.90
CA VAL A 169 1.45 -26.46 10.23
C VAL A 169 2.12 -27.38 11.26
N ARG A 170 2.55 -26.79 12.38
CA ARG A 170 3.25 -27.53 13.43
C ARG A 170 2.43 -27.48 14.73
N PRO A 171 1.72 -28.56 15.08
CA PRO A 171 1.00 -28.59 16.34
C PRO A 171 1.98 -28.59 17.52
N PRO A 172 1.63 -27.95 18.66
CA PRO A 172 2.49 -27.95 19.84
C PRO A 172 2.86 -29.38 20.28
N GLY A 173 4.14 -29.61 20.56
CA GLY A 173 4.64 -30.92 20.99
C GLY A 173 5.02 -31.89 19.86
N SER A 174 4.77 -31.54 18.59
CA SER A 174 5.36 -32.27 17.46
C SER A 174 6.89 -32.10 17.43
N PRO A 175 7.63 -33.05 16.82
CA PRO A 175 9.08 -32.94 16.67
C PRO A 175 9.48 -31.62 16.02
N VAL A 176 10.48 -30.95 16.60
CA VAL A 176 10.93 -29.64 16.12
C VAL A 176 11.96 -29.85 15.02
N PRO A 177 11.78 -29.32 13.80
CA PRO A 177 12.77 -29.49 12.76
C PRO A 177 14.04 -28.70 13.09
N SER A 178 15.21 -29.26 12.77
CA SER A 178 16.50 -28.59 13.02
C SER A 178 16.69 -27.30 12.21
N VAL A 179 15.84 -27.09 11.20
CA VAL A 179 15.70 -25.83 10.46
C VAL A 179 14.22 -25.55 10.33
N LEU A 180 13.78 -24.40 10.84
CA LEU A 180 12.38 -24.04 10.83
C LEU A 180 11.90 -23.68 9.41
N PRO A 181 10.67 -24.09 9.02
CA PRO A 181 10.02 -23.60 7.82
C PRO A 181 9.89 -22.07 7.81
N LEU A 182 9.81 -21.48 6.62
CA LEU A 182 9.49 -20.06 6.46
C LEU A 182 8.17 -19.76 7.20
N PHE A 183 8.11 -18.66 7.93
CA PHE A 183 6.92 -18.23 8.65
C PHE A 183 6.39 -19.21 9.73
N SER A 184 7.18 -20.19 10.20
CA SER A 184 6.79 -21.10 11.29
C SER A 184 6.33 -20.35 12.55
N GLU A 185 5.42 -20.92 13.34
CA GLU A 185 5.01 -20.33 14.62
C GLU A 185 6.19 -20.09 15.56
N ALA A 186 6.03 -19.17 16.51
CA ALA A 186 7.01 -18.96 17.55
C ALA A 186 7.23 -20.25 18.35
N LEU A 187 8.47 -20.52 18.75
CA LEU A 187 8.77 -21.68 19.59
C LEU A 187 8.18 -21.49 20.99
N GLY A 188 7.51 -22.52 21.49
CA GLY A 188 7.21 -22.66 22.92
C GLY A 188 8.50 -22.86 23.74
N PRO A 189 8.44 -22.76 25.07
CA PRO A 189 9.61 -22.96 25.93
C PRO A 189 10.29 -24.31 25.73
N GLU A 190 9.51 -25.39 25.65
CA GLU A 190 10.03 -26.76 25.46
C GLU A 190 10.66 -26.93 24.07
N GLU A 191 10.03 -26.35 23.06
CA GLU A 191 10.48 -26.38 21.68
C GLU A 191 11.76 -25.56 21.48
N TRP A 192 11.89 -24.44 22.21
CA TRP A 192 13.08 -23.61 22.20
C TRP A 192 14.27 -24.35 22.82
N ILE A 193 14.05 -25.09 23.92
CA ILE A 193 15.06 -25.96 24.54
C ILE A 193 15.52 -27.04 23.55
N ALA A 194 14.57 -27.71 22.89
CA ALA A 194 14.87 -28.72 21.88
C ALA A 194 15.64 -28.13 20.68
N PHE A 195 15.14 -27.03 20.12
CA PHE A 195 15.71 -26.37 18.95
C PHE A 195 17.15 -25.91 19.18
N ASN A 196 17.43 -25.35 20.37
CA ASN A 196 18.78 -24.92 20.76
C ASN A 196 19.63 -26.06 21.33
N SER A 197 19.10 -27.28 21.42
CA SER A 197 19.78 -28.46 21.96
C SER A 197 20.35 -28.23 23.36
N ILE A 198 19.55 -27.61 24.25
CA ILE A 198 19.97 -27.32 25.62
C ILE A 198 19.98 -28.62 26.45
N PRO A 199 21.10 -28.99 27.08
CA PRO A 199 21.17 -30.17 27.93
C PRO A 199 20.27 -30.08 29.16
N ILE A 200 19.75 -31.23 29.58
CA ILE A 200 18.91 -31.35 30.79
C ILE A 200 19.41 -32.54 31.61
N PRO A 201 20.60 -32.44 32.23
CA PRO A 201 21.08 -33.46 33.14
C PRO A 201 20.14 -33.59 34.35
N ASP A 202 19.79 -34.83 34.73
CA ASP A 202 18.96 -35.15 35.90
C ASP A 202 17.61 -34.41 35.96
N GLY A 203 17.03 -34.10 34.80
CA GLY A 203 15.76 -33.36 34.69
C GLY A 203 15.86 -31.86 34.99
N LYS A 204 17.07 -31.32 35.21
CA LYS A 204 17.31 -29.89 35.44
C LYS A 204 17.91 -29.22 34.21
N LEU A 205 17.38 -28.05 33.85
CA LEU A 205 17.89 -27.27 32.73
C LEU A 205 19.33 -26.80 32.99
N ASP A 206 20.22 -27.00 32.02
CA ASP A 206 21.56 -26.40 32.06
C ASP A 206 21.45 -24.88 31.81
N GLU A 207 21.49 -24.12 32.91
CA GLU A 207 21.40 -22.65 32.90
C GLU A 207 22.55 -21.98 32.14
N HIS A 208 23.75 -22.57 32.12
CA HIS A 208 24.89 -22.02 31.41
C HIS A 208 24.74 -22.21 29.90
N ALA A 209 24.30 -23.39 29.46
CA ALA A 209 23.96 -23.62 28.06
C ALA A 209 22.80 -22.72 27.59
N ALA A 210 21.77 -22.56 28.41
CA ALA A 210 20.66 -21.65 28.13
C ALA A 210 21.14 -20.19 28.03
N TYR A 211 22.04 -19.75 28.92
CA TYR A 211 22.65 -18.41 28.86
C TYR A 211 23.38 -18.18 27.54
N ILE A 212 24.18 -19.15 27.08
CA ILE A 212 24.89 -19.05 25.80
C ILE A 212 23.91 -18.95 24.63
N ALA A 213 22.87 -19.77 24.61
CA ALA A 213 21.86 -19.75 23.55
C ALA A 213 21.11 -18.41 23.50
N PHE A 214 20.63 -17.92 24.64
CA PHE A 214 19.99 -16.60 24.73
C PHE A 214 20.94 -15.45 24.37
N ALA A 215 22.21 -15.52 24.77
CA ALA A 215 23.19 -14.50 24.40
C ALA A 215 23.41 -14.43 22.88
N ARG A 216 23.32 -15.56 22.17
CA ARG A 216 23.41 -15.59 20.69
C ARG A 216 22.23 -14.87 20.02
N GLU A 217 21.03 -14.90 20.61
CA GLU A 217 19.84 -14.21 20.07
C GLU A 217 19.98 -12.68 20.03
N LEU A 218 20.85 -12.10 20.86
CA LEU A 218 21.13 -10.65 20.84
C LEU A 218 21.74 -10.21 19.51
N GLY A 219 22.36 -11.13 18.76
CA GLY A 219 22.97 -10.86 17.47
C GLY A 219 24.29 -10.10 17.58
N PRO A 220 24.73 -9.46 16.47
CA PRO A 220 25.99 -8.72 16.43
C PRO A 220 25.98 -7.48 17.32
N ARG A 221 27.19 -6.96 17.60
CA ARG A 221 27.38 -5.69 18.30
C ARG A 221 26.88 -4.51 17.48
N TRP A 222 26.26 -3.55 18.14
CA TRP A 222 26.02 -2.25 17.53
C TRP A 222 27.35 -1.52 17.34
N GLN A 223 27.66 -1.15 16.09
CA GLN A 223 28.86 -0.40 15.71
C GLN A 223 28.49 0.85 14.88
N GLY A 224 27.26 1.32 15.03
CA GLY A 224 26.69 2.37 14.19
C GLY A 224 26.01 1.85 12.93
N TRP A 225 25.19 2.71 12.32
CA TRP A 225 24.31 2.32 11.23
C TRP A 225 25.05 1.89 9.95
N GLN A 226 26.28 2.36 9.72
CA GLN A 226 27.04 2.01 8.51
C GLN A 226 27.42 0.52 8.46
N LYS A 227 27.57 -0.12 9.63
CA LYS A 227 27.93 -1.54 9.74
C LYS A 227 26.73 -2.47 9.71
N LEU A 228 25.52 -1.94 9.84
CA LEU A 228 24.29 -2.72 9.71
C LEU A 228 24.16 -3.33 8.32
N ALA A 229 23.56 -4.51 8.25
CA ALA A 229 23.10 -5.08 6.99
C ALA A 229 22.19 -4.09 6.23
N PRO A 230 22.23 -4.03 4.89
CA PRO A 230 21.50 -3.01 4.12
C PRO A 230 20.01 -2.92 4.42
N TYR A 231 19.31 -4.03 4.66
CA TYR A 231 17.88 -4.01 5.01
C TYR A 231 17.61 -3.41 6.39
N LYS A 232 18.52 -3.62 7.36
CA LYS A 232 18.45 -2.98 8.69
C LYS A 232 18.68 -1.48 8.58
N GLN A 233 19.55 -1.02 7.66
CA GLN A 233 19.71 0.41 7.35
C GLN A 233 18.40 1.02 6.82
N VAL A 234 17.71 0.33 5.91
CA VAL A 234 16.42 0.80 5.38
C VAL A 234 15.35 0.84 6.47
N LEU A 235 15.24 -0.20 7.31
CA LEU A 235 14.33 -0.21 8.46
C LEU A 235 14.62 0.96 9.43
N LEU A 236 15.89 1.16 9.77
CA LEU A 236 16.31 2.25 10.64
C LEU A 236 16.00 3.62 10.04
N ALA A 237 16.24 3.80 8.74
CA ALA A 237 15.91 5.04 8.03
C ALA A 237 14.41 5.34 8.08
N ALA A 238 13.56 4.33 7.86
CA ALA A 238 12.12 4.46 8.01
C ALA A 238 11.73 4.86 9.46
N PHE A 239 12.36 4.25 10.46
CA PHE A 239 12.11 4.60 11.87
C PHE A 239 12.51 6.06 12.18
N CYS A 240 13.62 6.55 11.63
CA CYS A 240 14.01 7.97 11.74
C CYS A 240 12.98 8.92 11.10
N LEU A 241 12.48 8.58 9.91
CA LEU A 241 11.45 9.39 9.23
C LEU A 241 10.15 9.41 10.04
N LYS A 242 9.78 8.25 10.60
CA LYS A 242 8.60 8.15 11.46
C LYS A 242 8.74 9.04 12.69
N SER A 243 9.87 9.00 13.41
CA SER A 243 10.08 9.87 14.59
C SER A 243 10.05 11.35 14.23
N ALA A 244 10.55 11.72 13.05
CA ALA A 244 10.46 13.09 12.53
C ALA A 244 9.11 13.45 11.90
N ARG A 245 8.06 12.65 12.14
CA ARG A 245 6.68 12.85 11.66
C ARG A 245 6.54 12.87 10.13
N LYS A 246 7.55 12.42 9.38
CA LYS A 246 7.52 12.20 7.93
C LYS A 246 6.90 10.84 7.60
N ARG A 247 5.61 10.70 7.90
CA ARG A 247 4.89 9.41 7.85
C ARG A 247 4.87 8.81 6.45
N LYS A 248 4.56 9.62 5.43
CA LYS A 248 4.48 9.18 4.03
C LYS A 248 5.83 8.59 3.57
N ASP A 249 6.93 9.32 3.78
CA ASP A 249 8.28 8.89 3.41
C ASP A 249 8.70 7.61 4.15
N SER A 250 8.33 7.48 5.44
CA SER A 250 8.56 6.26 6.23
C SER A 250 7.81 5.06 5.65
N ASP A 251 6.52 5.22 5.38
CA ASP A 251 5.66 4.14 4.87
C ASP A 251 6.08 3.75 3.44
N GLU A 252 6.55 4.70 2.63
CA GLU A 252 7.12 4.46 1.31
C GLU A 252 8.39 3.60 1.39
N LEU A 253 9.36 3.94 2.26
CA LEU A 253 10.58 3.13 2.43
C LEU A 253 10.26 1.70 2.90
N LEU A 254 9.34 1.55 3.86
CA LEU A 254 8.91 0.22 4.33
C LEU A 254 8.20 -0.57 3.22
N GLY A 255 7.39 0.11 2.41
CA GLY A 255 6.70 -0.47 1.27
C GLY A 255 7.68 -0.96 0.19
N ARG A 256 8.60 -0.09 -0.24
CA ARG A 256 9.67 -0.42 -1.22
C ARG A 256 10.52 -1.59 -0.75
N LEU A 257 10.88 -1.62 0.54
CA LEU A 257 11.61 -2.73 1.13
C LEU A 257 10.81 -4.05 1.12
N SER A 258 9.51 -3.98 1.38
CA SER A 258 8.62 -5.15 1.36
C SER A 258 8.48 -5.75 -0.03
N VAL A 259 8.43 -4.92 -1.08
CA VAL A 259 8.39 -5.37 -2.50
C VAL A 259 9.66 -6.14 -2.89
N CYS A 260 10.80 -5.85 -2.26
CA CYS A 260 12.06 -6.53 -2.53
C CYS A 260 12.11 -7.97 -2.00
N TRP A 261 11.17 -8.39 -1.15
CA TRP A 261 11.17 -9.73 -0.56
C TRP A 261 10.28 -10.71 -1.34
N GLN A 262 10.78 -11.93 -1.53
CA GLN A 262 10.05 -13.05 -2.13
C GLN A 262 10.21 -14.30 -1.26
N GLY A 263 9.17 -15.13 -1.17
CA GLY A 263 9.22 -16.35 -0.35
C GLY A 263 10.26 -17.39 -0.81
N THR A 264 10.56 -17.43 -2.12
CA THR A 264 11.49 -18.41 -2.72
C THR A 264 12.95 -17.98 -2.64
N ASN A 265 13.22 -16.70 -2.94
CA ASN A 265 14.58 -16.16 -3.09
C ASN A 265 15.00 -15.26 -1.91
N GLY A 266 14.09 -15.00 -0.97
CA GLY A 266 14.28 -14.09 0.15
C GLY A 266 14.34 -12.63 -0.28
N LEU A 267 15.15 -11.84 0.40
CA LEU A 267 15.26 -10.40 0.17
C LEU A 267 16.25 -10.09 -0.97
N ILE A 268 15.74 -9.54 -2.07
CA ILE A 268 16.53 -9.10 -3.21
C ILE A 268 16.43 -7.57 -3.33
N LEU A 269 17.34 -6.86 -2.67
CA LEU A 269 17.37 -5.39 -2.71
C LEU A 269 17.67 -4.82 -4.11
N GLY A 270 18.20 -5.62 -5.03
CA GLY A 270 18.44 -5.21 -6.42
C GLY A 270 17.17 -4.96 -7.23
N VAL A 271 15.99 -5.37 -6.74
CA VAL A 271 14.69 -5.01 -7.33
C VAL A 271 14.48 -3.50 -7.31
N ASP A 272 14.95 -2.83 -6.24
CA ASP A 272 14.95 -1.38 -6.11
C ASP A 272 16.37 -0.87 -5.89
N LYS A 273 17.03 -0.49 -7.00
CA LYS A 273 18.44 -0.09 -7.00
C LYS A 273 18.71 1.17 -6.17
N THR A 274 17.72 2.04 -5.96
CA THR A 274 17.90 3.32 -5.24
C THR A 274 17.56 3.21 -3.76
N LEU A 275 16.83 2.18 -3.32
CA LEU A 275 16.34 2.02 -1.95
C LEU A 275 17.41 2.20 -0.87
N VAL A 276 18.54 1.50 -1.01
CA VAL A 276 19.63 1.57 -0.02
C VAL A 276 20.30 2.95 -0.05
N ALA A 277 20.43 3.57 -1.23
CA ALA A 277 21.01 4.91 -1.35
C ALA A 277 20.11 5.96 -0.69
N ASP A 278 18.79 5.88 -0.91
CA ASP A 278 17.79 6.75 -0.29
C ASP A 278 17.78 6.61 1.23
N ALA A 279 17.79 5.37 1.73
CA ALA A 279 17.89 5.10 3.17
C ALA A 279 19.15 5.70 3.79
N ARG A 280 20.31 5.54 3.13
CA ARG A 280 21.58 6.12 3.60
C ARG A 280 21.59 7.64 3.55
N ARG A 281 20.92 8.27 2.58
CA ARG A 281 20.73 9.72 2.54
C ARG A 281 19.94 10.19 3.77
N THR A 282 18.83 9.51 4.08
CA THR A 282 18.05 9.78 5.30
C THR A 282 18.88 9.61 6.57
N LEU A 283 19.68 8.55 6.67
CA LEU A 283 20.52 8.28 7.85
C LEU A 283 21.67 9.28 8.05
N ARG A 284 22.10 9.98 6.99
CA ARG A 284 23.09 11.07 7.08
C ARG A 284 22.47 12.42 7.42
N SER A 285 21.17 12.59 7.20
CA SER A 285 20.48 13.85 7.46
C SER A 285 20.25 14.07 8.95
N ASP A 286 19.97 15.33 9.33
CA ASP A 286 19.70 15.71 10.73
C ASP A 286 18.49 15.00 11.34
N VAL A 287 17.56 14.54 10.50
CA VAL A 287 16.40 13.73 10.90
C VAL A 287 16.81 12.49 11.68
N ALA A 288 17.96 11.88 11.36
CA ALA A 288 18.43 10.67 12.01
C ALA A 288 19.21 10.94 13.31
N ARG A 289 19.69 12.17 13.54
CA ARG A 289 20.65 12.48 14.62
C ARG A 289 20.15 12.07 16.00
N LYS A 290 18.91 12.46 16.33
CA LYS A 290 18.26 12.11 17.61
C LYS A 290 18.08 10.61 17.76
N MET A 291 17.59 9.95 16.71
CA MET A 291 17.38 8.50 16.70
C MET A 291 18.69 7.74 16.91
N LEU A 292 19.76 8.12 16.18
CA LEU A 292 21.06 7.49 16.26
C LEU A 292 21.72 7.67 17.64
N SER A 293 21.58 8.84 18.25
CA SER A 293 21.97 9.08 19.65
C SER A 293 21.30 8.08 20.61
N GLN A 294 20.00 7.84 20.44
CA GLN A 294 19.28 6.86 21.25
C GLN A 294 19.73 5.42 20.96
N CYS A 295 19.99 5.07 19.69
CA CYS A 295 20.52 3.75 19.33
C CYS A 295 21.91 3.50 19.91
N ASN A 296 22.74 4.53 20.04
CA ASN A 296 24.09 4.42 20.61
C ASN A 296 24.10 4.11 22.12
N MET A 297 22.95 4.20 22.80
CA MET A 297 22.80 3.74 24.19
C MET A 297 22.63 2.22 24.31
N HIS A 298 22.78 1.48 23.20
CA HIS A 298 22.58 0.04 23.12
C HIS A 298 23.79 -0.67 22.48
N ALA A 299 24.18 -1.82 23.03
CA ALA A 299 25.41 -2.53 22.68
C ALA A 299 25.24 -3.56 21.55
N PHE A 300 24.00 -3.93 21.22
CA PHE A 300 23.68 -4.96 20.22
C PHE A 300 22.77 -4.40 19.13
N GLU A 301 22.90 -4.92 17.91
CA GLU A 301 22.06 -4.48 16.79
C GLU A 301 20.57 -4.65 17.10
N THR A 302 20.18 -5.78 17.70
CA THR A 302 18.79 -6.06 18.04
C THR A 302 18.24 -5.06 19.06
N THR A 303 19.01 -4.71 20.11
CA THR A 303 18.55 -3.75 21.13
C THR A 303 18.57 -2.30 20.63
N ALA A 304 19.51 -1.94 19.76
CA ALA A 304 19.50 -0.66 19.05
C ALA A 304 18.28 -0.53 18.12
N MET A 305 17.94 -1.57 17.37
CA MET A 305 16.74 -1.59 16.51
C MET A 305 15.43 -1.56 17.32
N LEU A 306 15.39 -2.23 18.48
CA LEU A 306 14.29 -2.12 19.45
C LEU A 306 14.12 -0.68 19.94
N ARG A 307 15.22 -0.01 20.29
CA ARG A 307 15.20 1.42 20.67
C ARG A 307 14.69 2.28 19.55
N ALA A 308 15.15 2.02 18.32
CA ALA A 308 14.73 2.79 17.16
C ALA A 308 13.22 2.69 16.92
N LEU A 309 12.67 1.48 16.96
CA LEU A 309 11.23 1.25 16.85
C LEU A 309 10.45 1.89 18.01
N GLN A 310 10.98 1.84 19.24
CA GLN A 310 10.34 2.47 20.40
C GLN A 310 10.24 3.98 20.22
N VAL A 311 11.32 4.65 19.83
CA VAL A 311 11.35 6.10 19.61
C VAL A 311 10.43 6.48 18.44
N ALA A 312 10.46 5.72 17.34
CA ALA A 312 9.56 5.92 16.20
C ALA A 312 8.09 5.91 16.61
N ARG A 313 7.70 5.00 17.52
CA ARG A 313 6.34 4.91 18.06
C ARG A 313 6.00 6.05 19.01
N GLN A 314 6.93 6.42 19.88
CA GLN A 314 6.75 7.49 20.85
C GLN A 314 6.56 8.87 20.19
N GLU A 315 7.32 9.15 19.13
CA GLU A 315 7.34 10.49 18.51
C GLU A 315 6.47 10.60 17.25
N GLY A 316 6.36 9.51 16.48
CA GLY A 316 5.72 9.50 15.17
C GLY A 316 4.32 8.89 15.12
N GLY A 317 3.90 8.21 16.20
CA GLY A 317 2.64 7.47 16.30
C GLY A 317 2.77 6.01 15.85
N VAL A 318 1.67 5.41 15.42
CA VAL A 318 1.60 3.97 15.16
C VAL A 318 2.59 3.52 14.08
N LEU A 319 3.44 2.55 14.42
CA LEU A 319 4.31 1.80 13.51
C LEU A 319 4.17 0.31 13.84
N ALA A 320 3.32 -0.38 13.09
CA ALA A 320 2.96 -1.76 13.33
C ALA A 320 3.99 -2.73 12.71
N PRO A 321 4.33 -3.85 13.38
CA PRO A 321 5.20 -4.87 12.79
C PRO A 321 4.66 -5.46 11.49
N ALA A 322 3.35 -5.36 11.24
CA ALA A 322 2.72 -5.74 9.98
C ALA A 322 3.34 -5.02 8.76
N GLN A 323 3.88 -3.81 8.93
CA GLN A 323 4.53 -3.04 7.84
C GLN A 323 5.88 -3.62 7.40
N PHE A 324 6.45 -4.56 8.16
CA PHE A 324 7.70 -5.26 7.83
C PHE A 324 7.60 -6.75 8.14
N VAL A 325 6.41 -7.33 7.97
CA VAL A 325 6.11 -8.74 8.29
C VAL A 325 6.95 -9.76 7.52
N TRP A 326 7.43 -9.42 6.33
CA TRP A 326 8.41 -10.20 5.57
C TRP A 326 9.69 -10.51 6.38
N LEU A 327 10.03 -9.66 7.36
CA LEU A 327 11.17 -9.85 8.24
C LEU A 327 11.09 -11.17 9.01
N ARG A 328 9.88 -11.67 9.32
CA ARG A 328 9.70 -12.99 9.95
C ARG A 328 10.31 -14.13 9.12
N GLY A 329 10.21 -14.04 7.79
CA GLY A 329 10.77 -15.02 6.86
C GLY A 329 12.22 -14.71 6.45
N HIS A 330 12.80 -13.59 6.87
CA HIS A 330 14.16 -13.17 6.49
C HIS A 330 15.14 -13.17 7.67
N ASP A 331 14.77 -12.52 8.78
CA ASP A 331 15.55 -12.37 9.99
C ASP A 331 14.63 -12.57 11.20
N ARG A 332 14.40 -13.85 11.52
CA ARG A 332 13.53 -14.30 12.61
C ARG A 332 13.99 -13.78 13.98
N SER A 333 15.30 -13.74 14.20
CA SER A 333 15.93 -13.25 15.43
C SER A 333 15.73 -11.76 15.65
N LEU A 334 15.56 -10.96 14.59
CA LEU A 334 15.17 -9.54 14.72
C LEU A 334 13.64 -9.35 14.74
N TRP A 335 12.89 -10.16 13.99
CA TRP A 335 11.43 -10.07 13.91
C TRP A 335 10.75 -10.19 15.28
N TYR A 336 11.05 -11.25 16.04
CA TYR A 336 10.37 -11.47 17.31
C TYR A 336 10.63 -10.35 18.32
N PRO A 337 11.87 -9.90 18.57
CA PRO A 337 12.10 -8.73 19.42
C PRO A 337 11.25 -7.52 18.99
N LEU A 338 11.31 -7.11 17.71
CA LEU A 338 10.54 -5.96 17.21
C LEU A 338 9.02 -6.15 17.34
N ASN A 339 8.52 -7.37 17.12
CA ASN A 339 7.12 -7.72 17.29
C ASN A 339 6.67 -7.71 18.77
N ASN A 340 7.57 -8.06 19.68
CA ASN A 340 7.29 -8.13 21.12
C ASN A 340 7.40 -6.78 21.83
N LEU A 341 7.95 -5.76 21.18
CA LEU A 341 8.04 -4.42 21.75
C LEU A 341 6.64 -3.88 22.07
N GLY A 342 6.37 -3.69 23.36
CA GLY A 342 5.07 -3.24 23.90
C GLY A 342 4.25 -4.33 24.59
N ARG A 343 4.67 -5.60 24.53
CA ARG A 343 4.04 -6.72 25.26
C ARG A 343 4.59 -6.81 26.68
N GLN A 344 3.84 -7.47 27.56
CA GLN A 344 4.27 -7.83 28.93
C GLN A 344 4.76 -9.28 29.03
N ALA A 345 4.23 -10.16 28.19
CA ALA A 345 4.69 -11.54 28.02
C ALA A 345 5.34 -11.70 26.65
N PHE A 346 6.57 -12.20 26.64
CA PHE A 346 7.39 -12.32 25.44
C PHE A 346 7.35 -13.72 24.86
N HIS A 347 7.46 -13.80 23.54
CA HIS A 347 7.83 -15.05 22.88
C HIS A 347 9.24 -15.45 23.32
N MET A 348 9.51 -16.75 23.38
CA MET A 348 10.81 -17.28 23.83
C MET A 348 11.98 -16.71 23.03
N GLU A 349 11.82 -16.66 21.71
CA GLU A 349 12.82 -16.14 20.76
C GLU A 349 13.03 -14.61 20.82
N ALA A 350 12.27 -13.90 21.65
CA ALA A 350 12.47 -12.48 21.94
C ALA A 350 12.96 -12.22 23.37
N MET A 351 12.86 -13.22 24.26
CA MET A 351 12.97 -13.02 25.70
C MET A 351 14.34 -12.44 26.08
N ALA A 352 15.42 -13.00 25.52
CA ALA A 352 16.78 -12.52 25.75
C ALA A 352 16.97 -11.05 25.33
N ALA A 353 16.53 -10.71 24.12
CA ALA A 353 16.62 -9.36 23.58
C ALA A 353 15.82 -8.37 24.41
N MET A 354 14.63 -8.73 24.88
CA MET A 354 13.79 -7.86 25.70
C MET A 354 14.37 -7.65 27.11
N CYS A 355 14.91 -8.70 27.75
CA CYS A 355 15.61 -8.58 29.03
C CYS A 355 16.84 -7.66 28.92
N HIS A 356 17.67 -7.88 27.89
CA HIS A 356 18.85 -7.05 27.70
C HIS A 356 18.50 -5.60 27.35
N PHE A 357 17.52 -5.40 26.46
CA PHE A 357 17.00 -4.07 26.12
C PHE A 357 16.46 -3.32 27.34
N LYS A 358 15.74 -4.01 28.23
CA LYS A 358 15.26 -3.41 29.49
C LYS A 358 16.41 -2.98 30.39
N ALA A 359 17.45 -3.80 30.53
CA ALA A 359 18.63 -3.47 31.33
C ALA A 359 19.40 -2.25 30.78
N GLU A 360 19.61 -2.19 29.46
CA GLU A 360 20.25 -1.03 28.80
C GLU A 360 19.39 0.23 28.94
N LYS A 361 18.06 0.11 28.76
CA LYS A 361 17.14 1.23 28.91
C LYS A 361 17.11 1.77 30.35
N MET A 362 17.20 0.91 31.37
CA MET A 362 17.26 1.36 32.76
C MET A 362 18.56 2.10 33.10
N THR A 363 19.67 1.73 32.45
CA THR A 363 20.99 2.32 32.72
C THR A 363 21.35 3.46 31.77
N GLN A 364 20.57 3.68 30.71
CA GLN A 364 20.80 4.69 29.66
C GLN A 364 22.21 4.62 29.05
N ARG A 365 22.81 3.42 29.04
CA ARG A 365 24.15 3.17 28.49
C ARG A 365 24.23 1.77 27.87
N PRO A 366 25.08 1.59 26.86
CA PRO A 366 25.26 0.27 26.25
C PRO A 366 25.89 -0.68 27.28
N ILE A 367 25.41 -1.92 27.35
CA ILE A 367 25.98 -2.95 28.23
C ILE A 367 26.62 -4.04 27.37
N PRO A 368 27.96 -4.06 27.22
CA PRO A 368 28.60 -5.06 26.39
C PRO A 368 28.35 -6.50 26.90
N LYS A 369 28.31 -6.75 28.20
CA LYS A 369 28.06 -8.11 28.69
C LYS A 369 26.57 -8.48 28.53
N PRO A 370 26.22 -9.61 27.88
CA PRO A 370 24.83 -10.05 27.77
C PRO A 370 24.15 -10.13 29.15
N LYS A 371 23.04 -9.39 29.30
CA LYS A 371 22.19 -9.38 30.50
C LYS A 371 20.92 -10.16 30.23
N VAL A 372 21.07 -11.48 30.13
CA VAL A 372 19.98 -12.44 29.82
C VAL A 372 19.65 -13.35 31.00
N GLY A 373 20.19 -13.06 32.19
CA GLY A 373 20.00 -13.90 33.40
C GLY A 373 18.53 -14.05 33.79
N ASP A 374 17.73 -12.98 33.67
CA ASP A 374 16.29 -13.05 33.94
C ASP A 374 15.55 -13.99 32.96
N ALA A 375 16.00 -14.07 31.70
CA ALA A 375 15.44 -15.01 30.72
C ALA A 375 15.77 -16.45 31.07
N VAL A 376 17.03 -16.72 31.48
CA VAL A 376 17.48 -18.04 31.95
C VAL A 376 16.70 -18.48 33.18
N LYS A 377 16.57 -17.59 34.17
CA LYS A 377 15.78 -17.87 35.37
C LYS A 377 14.31 -18.14 35.03
N SER A 378 13.71 -17.34 34.16
CA SER A 378 12.31 -17.51 33.75
C SER A 378 12.05 -18.87 33.11
N ILE A 379 12.92 -19.33 32.21
CA ILE A 379 12.76 -20.64 31.58
C ILE A 379 13.06 -21.79 32.57
N ALA A 380 14.05 -21.64 33.45
CA ALA A 380 14.37 -22.64 34.46
C ALA A 380 13.22 -22.82 35.47
N ASP A 381 12.62 -21.72 35.92
CA ASP A 381 11.46 -21.73 36.82
C ASP A 381 10.21 -22.28 36.12
N TYR A 382 10.01 -21.95 34.84
CA TYR A 382 8.95 -22.53 34.03
C TYR A 382 9.06 -24.06 33.92
N MET A 383 10.26 -24.58 33.64
CA MET A 383 10.48 -26.03 33.49
C MET A 383 10.30 -26.82 34.79
N LYS A 384 10.40 -26.16 35.96
CA LYS A 384 10.09 -26.76 37.26
C LYS A 384 8.59 -26.76 37.58
N SER A 385 7.79 -25.98 36.85
CA SER A 385 6.37 -25.83 37.12
C SER A 385 5.55 -27.00 36.56
N SER A 386 4.36 -27.22 37.12
CA SER A 386 3.38 -28.20 36.60
C SER A 386 2.85 -27.90 35.20
N ARG A 387 3.20 -26.73 34.63
CA ARG A 387 2.79 -26.29 33.28
C ARG A 387 3.76 -26.73 32.20
N ALA A 388 4.94 -27.23 32.56
CA ALA A 388 5.94 -27.69 31.61
C ALA A 388 5.46 -28.97 30.92
N ARG A 389 5.53 -29.00 29.59
CA ARG A 389 5.22 -30.21 28.81
C ARG A 389 6.49 -31.02 28.52
N PRO A 390 6.34 -32.26 28.04
CA PRO A 390 7.47 -33.04 27.55
C PRO A 390 8.19 -32.31 26.41
N ILE A 391 9.52 -32.39 26.43
CA ILE A 391 10.34 -31.72 25.43
C ILE A 391 10.30 -32.53 24.14
N PRO A 392 9.90 -31.91 23.02
CA PRO A 392 9.81 -32.62 21.75
C PRO A 392 11.20 -33.00 21.23
N GLN A 393 11.26 -34.06 20.45
CA GLN A 393 12.51 -34.48 19.80
C GLN A 393 12.90 -33.53 18.67
N LEU A 394 14.20 -33.37 18.42
CA LEU A 394 14.72 -32.59 17.30
C LEU A 394 14.77 -33.46 16.03
N ASP A 395 14.06 -33.04 14.98
CA ASP A 395 14.01 -33.73 13.69
C ASP A 395 15.02 -33.14 12.69
N TYR A 396 16.15 -33.83 12.53
CA TYR A 396 17.18 -33.49 11.55
C TYR A 396 16.79 -33.81 10.10
N LYS A 397 15.87 -34.76 9.86
CA LYS A 397 15.44 -35.14 8.49
C LYS A 397 14.55 -34.06 7.90
N ALA A 398 13.54 -33.60 8.65
CA ALA A 398 12.71 -32.47 8.25
C ALA A 398 13.55 -31.20 8.06
N GLY A 399 14.52 -30.95 8.96
CA GLY A 399 15.43 -29.81 8.84
C GLY A 399 16.24 -29.80 7.54
N LYS A 400 16.74 -30.96 7.08
CA LYS A 400 17.43 -31.07 5.77
C LYS A 400 16.50 -30.76 4.59
N ALA A 401 15.25 -31.23 4.63
CA ALA A 401 14.26 -30.95 3.59
C ALA A 401 13.90 -29.45 3.53
N HIS A 402 13.73 -28.79 4.68
CA HIS A 402 13.49 -27.35 4.75
C HIS A 402 14.71 -26.53 4.32
N ALA A 403 15.92 -26.95 4.70
CA ALA A 403 17.15 -26.30 4.27
C ALA A 403 17.36 -26.39 2.74
N ALA A 404 17.03 -27.53 2.12
CA ALA A 404 17.10 -27.70 0.67
C ALA A 404 16.08 -26.81 -0.06
N LYS A 405 14.86 -26.66 0.48
CA LYS A 405 13.85 -25.73 -0.07
C LYS A 405 14.22 -24.26 0.14
N ALA A 406 14.98 -23.93 1.19
CA ALA A 406 15.46 -22.58 1.49
C ALA A 406 16.75 -22.20 0.73
N GLN A 407 17.45 -23.13 0.07
CA GLN A 407 18.71 -22.85 -0.65
C GLN A 407 18.54 -22.04 -1.96
N GLY A 408 17.31 -21.73 -2.39
CA GLY A 408 17.05 -20.64 -3.36
C GLY A 408 17.28 -19.24 -2.78
N VAL A 409 17.39 -19.12 -1.45
CA VAL A 409 17.69 -17.89 -0.71
C VAL A 409 19.19 -17.82 -0.44
N LYS A 410 19.91 -16.90 -1.09
CA LYS A 410 21.33 -16.66 -0.78
C LYS A 410 21.46 -16.27 0.70
N LYS A 411 22.15 -17.10 1.48
CA LYS A 411 22.58 -16.76 2.85
C LYS A 411 23.42 -15.47 2.80
N PRO A 412 23.22 -14.52 3.73
CA PRO A 412 24.22 -13.47 3.95
C PRO A 412 25.55 -14.14 4.32
N ALA A 413 26.64 -13.64 3.73
CA ALA A 413 28.00 -14.14 3.91
C ALA A 413 28.45 -13.98 5.38
N GLY A 414 28.16 -14.99 6.19
CA GLY A 414 28.48 -15.01 7.62
C GLY A 414 28.29 -16.41 8.21
N GLY A 415 28.69 -17.44 7.47
CA GLY A 415 28.61 -18.84 7.90
C GLY A 415 29.89 -19.28 8.61
N ILE A 416 29.78 -19.47 9.93
CA ILE A 416 30.79 -20.08 10.81
C ILE A 416 31.13 -21.49 10.29
N LYS A 417 32.44 -21.79 10.14
CA LYS A 417 32.95 -23.14 9.86
C LYS A 417 32.57 -24.07 11.02
N LYS A 418 32.11 -25.29 10.69
CA LYS A 418 31.93 -26.37 11.68
C LYS A 418 33.23 -26.55 12.49
N PRO A 419 33.18 -26.72 13.82
CA PRO A 419 34.33 -27.20 14.55
C PRO A 419 34.60 -28.65 14.13
N ALA A 420 35.78 -28.88 13.57
CA ALA A 420 36.35 -30.21 13.37
C ALA A 420 37.06 -30.62 14.66
N GLY A 421 36.81 -31.83 15.16
CA GLY A 421 37.57 -32.42 16.28
C GLY A 421 36.69 -33.14 17.28
N GLY A 422 36.56 -34.46 17.11
CA GLY A 422 35.79 -35.34 17.99
C GLY A 422 36.47 -35.57 19.35
N VAL A 423 35.62 -35.77 20.37
CA VAL A 423 36.01 -36.25 21.69
C VAL A 423 36.36 -37.74 21.59
N LYS A 424 37.62 -38.11 21.85
CA LYS A 424 38.01 -39.51 22.07
C LYS A 424 37.41 -40.01 23.38
N LYS A 425 36.73 -41.16 23.35
CA LYS A 425 36.22 -41.89 24.52
C LYS A 425 37.38 -42.25 25.47
N PRO A 426 37.22 -42.17 26.80
CA PRO A 426 38.18 -42.76 27.73
C PRO A 426 38.04 -44.29 27.73
N ALA A 427 39.18 -44.98 27.64
CA ALA A 427 39.27 -46.43 27.76
C ALA A 427 39.09 -46.84 29.22
N SER A 428 38.18 -47.78 29.44
CA SER A 428 37.98 -48.52 30.67
C SER A 428 39.24 -49.28 31.09
N GLY A 429 39.61 -49.19 32.37
CA GLY A 429 40.70 -49.97 32.93
C GLY A 429 40.85 -49.78 34.44
N ILE A 430 39.81 -50.15 35.20
CA ILE A 430 39.97 -50.36 36.65
C ILE A 430 40.76 -51.66 36.84
N LYS A 431 41.93 -51.57 37.45
CA LYS A 431 42.60 -52.70 38.12
C LYS A 431 43.02 -52.27 39.53
N LYS A 432 42.41 -52.91 40.52
CA LYS A 432 42.98 -53.30 41.83
C LYS A 432 42.46 -54.73 42.08
N PRO A 433 43.12 -55.63 42.83
CA PRO A 433 44.14 -55.35 43.87
C PRO A 433 45.36 -56.31 43.89
N ALA A 434 46.42 -55.90 44.60
CA ALA A 434 47.18 -56.69 45.58
C ALA A 434 47.85 -55.68 46.52
#